data_AF-A0A356S9Z5-F1
#
_entry.id   AF-A0A356S9Z5-F1
#
_cell.length_a   1.000
_cell.length_b   1.000
_cell.length_c   1.000
_cell.angle_alpha   90.00
_cell.angle_beta   90.00
_cell.angle_gamma   90.00
#
_symmetry.space_group_name_H-M   'P 1'
#
loop_
_entity.id
_entity.type
_entity.pdbx_description
1 polymer ?
#
loop_
_entity_poly.entity_id
_entity_poly.type
_entity_poly.pdbx_seq_one_letter_code
_entity_poly.pdbx_strand_id
1 'polypeptide(L)'
;MEKLRGILITHFHSDHISDIGDFNLNSWVAGRPEPMEIIGPEGVDRVVEGFNIAYELDRGYRVAHHGAELLNPELGVLESRTVGEGVIVEEDGLRITSFEVSH
;
A
#
# COMPACT_ATOMS: atom_id res chain seq x y z
N MET A 1 -7.70 -7.37 -11.10
CA MET A 1 -7.39 -7.16 -9.68
C MET A 1 -8.43 -6.28 -8.97
N GLU A 2 -9.70 -6.33 -9.36
CA GLU A 2 -10.72 -5.36 -8.92
C GLU A 2 -11.18 -5.49 -7.46
N LYS A 3 -10.71 -6.51 -6.73
CA LYS A 3 -11.09 -6.77 -5.33
C LYS A 3 -10.01 -6.38 -4.32
N LEU A 4 -8.86 -5.91 -4.77
CA LEU A 4 -7.76 -5.51 -3.90
C LEU A 4 -7.82 -4.00 -3.66
N ARG A 5 -7.98 -3.59 -2.40
CA ARG A 5 -8.13 -2.17 -2.00
C ARG A 5 -6.97 -1.64 -1.16
N GLY A 6 -6.31 -2.49 -0.37
CA GLY A 6 -5.20 -2.05 0.48
C GLY A 6 -4.58 -3.19 1.28
N ILE A 7 -3.52 -2.86 2.02
CA ILE A 7 -2.83 -3.75 2.96
C ILE A 7 -2.99 -3.19 4.37
N LEU A 8 -3.40 -4.03 5.32
CA LEU A 8 -3.33 -3.71 6.74
C LEU A 8 -2.03 -4.28 7.32
N ILE A 9 -1.25 -3.42 7.97
CA ILE A 9 -0.02 -3.81 8.68
C ILE A 9 -0.17 -3.61 10.18
N THR A 10 0.43 -4.50 10.96
CA THR A 10 0.32 -4.50 12.43
C THR A 10 1.34 -3.58 13.11
N HIS A 11 2.59 -3.62 12.64
CA HIS A 11 3.72 -2.87 13.18
C HIS A 11 4.86 -2.85 12.14
N PHE A 12 5.98 -2.21 12.45
CA PHE A 12 7.03 -1.89 11.47
C PHE A 12 8.30 -2.76 11.56
N HIS A 13 8.22 -3.98 12.08
CA HIS A 13 9.33 -4.91 11.86
C HIS A 13 9.42 -5.24 10.37
N SER A 14 10.66 -5.41 9.89
CA SER A 14 10.94 -5.58 8.46
C SER A 14 10.16 -6.73 7.82
N ASP A 15 9.97 -7.82 8.55
CA ASP A 15 9.21 -9.01 8.13
C ASP A 15 7.70 -8.79 8.02
N HIS A 16 7.19 -7.63 8.47
CA HIS A 16 5.81 -7.20 8.31
C HIS A 16 5.63 -6.11 7.24
N ILE A 17 6.72 -5.58 6.67
CA ILE A 17 6.66 -4.47 5.69
C ILE A 17 7.49 -4.70 4.43
N SER A 18 8.40 -5.69 4.39
CA SER A 18 9.38 -5.86 3.30
C SER A 18 8.76 -5.99 1.92
N ASP A 19 7.61 -6.66 1.84
CA ASP A 19 6.99 -7.05 0.58
C ASP A 19 6.01 -6.00 0.04
N ILE A 20 5.84 -4.86 0.73
CA ILE A 20 4.93 -3.77 0.29
C ILE A 20 5.29 -3.32 -1.13
N GLY A 21 6.58 -3.13 -1.42
CA GLY A 21 7.05 -2.70 -2.74
C GLY A 21 6.77 -3.73 -3.84
N ASP A 22 7.06 -5.01 -3.59
CA ASP A 22 6.82 -6.08 -4.56
C ASP A 22 5.34 -6.32 -4.80
N PHE A 23 4.52 -6.25 -3.74
CA PHE A 23 3.07 -6.37 -3.87
C PHE A 23 2.47 -5.18 -4.63
N ASN A 24 3.00 -3.98 -4.39
CA ASN A 24 2.68 -2.77 -5.14
C ASN A 24 2.95 -2.97 -6.63
N LEU A 25 4.15 -3.43 -6.99
CA LEU A 25 4.50 -3.67 -8.39
C LEU A 25 3.60 -4.73 -9.03
N ASN A 26 3.44 -5.89 -8.39
CA ASN A 26 2.71 -7.01 -8.97
C ASN A 26 1.24 -6.68 -9.23
N SER A 27 0.57 -6.02 -8.29
CA SER A 27 -0.84 -5.66 -8.46
C SER A 27 -1.05 -4.48 -9.42
N TRP A 28 -0.06 -3.60 -9.58
CA TRP A 28 -0.07 -2.53 -10.58
C TRP A 28 0.02 -3.12 -11.99
N VAL A 29 0.99 -4.02 -12.21
CA VAL A 29 1.15 -4.76 -13.49
C VAL A 29 -0.09 -5.59 -13.80
N ALA A 30 -0.77 -6.14 -12.78
CA ALA A 30 -2.01 -6.89 -12.93
C ALA A 30 -3.26 -6.01 -13.13
N GLY A 31 -3.10 -4.70 -13.32
CA GLY A 31 -4.17 -3.78 -13.70
C GLY A 31 -5.17 -3.48 -12.58
N ARG A 32 -4.71 -3.25 -11.34
CA ARG A 32 -5.59 -2.69 -10.31
C ARG A 32 -6.10 -1.29 -10.73
N PRO A 33 -7.32 -0.89 -10.34
CA PRO A 33 -7.93 0.35 -10.84
C PRO A 33 -7.51 1.61 -10.07
N GLU A 34 -6.95 1.47 -8.87
CA GLU A 34 -6.66 2.56 -7.95
C GLU A 34 -5.27 2.40 -7.28
N PRO A 35 -4.66 3.49 -6.78
CA PRO A 35 -3.49 3.42 -5.91
C PRO A 35 -3.75 2.49 -4.72
N MET A 36 -2.70 1.84 -4.23
CA MET A 36 -2.85 0.92 -3.10
C MET A 36 -2.68 1.68 -1.79
N GLU A 37 -3.68 1.55 -0.91
CA GLU A 37 -3.63 2.11 0.44
C GLU A 37 -2.92 1.16 1.41
N ILE A 38 -1.96 1.67 2.18
CA ILE A 38 -1.33 0.97 3.30
C ILE A 38 -1.90 1.54 4.60
N ILE A 39 -2.59 0.69 5.35
CA ILE A 39 -3.30 1.03 6.58
C ILE A 39 -2.48 0.51 7.75
N GLY A 40 -2.09 1.39 8.67
CA GLY A 40 -1.22 1.01 9.79
C GLY A 40 -1.23 2.00 10.95
N PRO A 41 -0.46 1.74 12.01
CA PRO A 41 -0.39 2.60 13.18
C PRO A 41 0.33 3.93 12.86
N GLU A 42 0.41 4.83 13.85
CA GLU A 42 1.17 6.08 13.76
C GLU A 42 2.59 5.83 13.21
N GLY A 43 2.98 6.56 12.16
CA GLY A 43 4.24 6.40 11.44
C GLY A 43 4.16 5.61 10.13
N VAL A 44 2.99 5.07 9.76
CA VAL A 44 2.80 4.37 8.48
C VAL A 44 3.05 5.27 7.26
N ASP A 45 2.73 6.56 7.36
CA ASP A 45 3.00 7.59 6.36
C ASP A 45 4.49 7.65 6.02
N ARG A 46 5.36 7.61 7.03
CA ARG A 46 6.82 7.61 6.84
C ARG A 46 7.32 6.34 6.15
N VAL A 47 6.73 5.18 6.47
CA VAL A 47 7.07 3.91 5.80
C VAL A 47 6.67 3.98 4.33
N VAL A 48 5.46 4.44 4.05
CA VAL A 48 4.93 4.59 2.69
C VAL A 48 5.75 5.60 1.88
N GLU A 49 6.09 6.75 2.44
CA GLU A 49 6.97 7.73 1.80
C GLU A 49 8.33 7.13 1.47
N GLY A 50 8.93 6.36 2.40
CA GLY A 50 10.18 5.65 2.19
C GLY A 50 10.12 4.67 1.00
N PHE A 51 9.04 3.89 0.88
CA PHE A 51 8.82 3.03 -0.29
C PHE A 51 8.62 3.83 -1.58
N ASN A 52 7.83 4.90 -1.53
CA ASN A 52 7.59 5.76 -2.69
C ASN A 52 8.89 6.39 -3.22
N ILE A 53 9.79 6.83 -2.34
CA ILE A 53 11.13 7.33 -2.69
C ILE A 53 12.00 6.21 -3.27
N ALA A 54 12.06 5.07 -2.58
CA ALA A 54 12.91 3.95 -3.00
C ALA A 54 12.53 3.41 -4.40
N TYR A 55 11.24 3.44 -4.75
CA TYR A 55 10.71 2.93 -6.02
C TYR A 55 10.42 4.01 -7.07
N GLU A 56 10.72 5.29 -6.80
CA GLU A 56 10.43 6.40 -7.72
C GLU A 56 11.10 6.19 -9.08
N LEU A 57 12.40 5.83 -9.07
CA LEU A 57 13.16 5.58 -10.30
C LEU A 57 12.66 4.33 -11.04
N ASP A 58 12.33 3.25 -10.31
CA ASP A 58 11.76 2.04 -10.92
C ASP A 58 10.48 2.37 -11.67
N ARG A 59 9.54 3.04 -10.98
CA ARG A 59 8.27 3.46 -11.56
C ARG A 59 8.48 4.29 -12.82
N GLY A 60 9.33 5.31 -12.76
CA GLY A 60 9.63 6.17 -13.91
C GLY A 60 10.20 5.41 -15.11
N TYR A 61 11.25 4.62 -14.90
CA TYR A 61 11.89 3.86 -16.00
C TYR A 61 11.01 2.77 -16.56
N ARG A 62 10.22 2.11 -15.69
CA ARG A 62 9.31 1.05 -16.10
C ARG A 62 8.18 1.60 -16.97
N VAL A 63 7.59 2.75 -16.62
CA VAL A 63 6.62 3.44 -17.47
C VAL A 63 7.26 3.87 -18.79
N ALA A 64 8.48 4.42 -18.77
CA ALA A 64 9.16 4.80 -20.00
C ALA A 64 9.42 3.61 -20.95
N HIS A 65 9.69 2.41 -20.40
CA HIS A 65 9.96 1.21 -21.18
C HIS A 65 8.68 0.50 -21.68
N HIS A 66 7.62 0.46 -20.87
CA HIS A 66 6.41 -0.33 -21.16
C HIS A 66 5.18 0.49 -21.57
N GLY A 67 5.22 1.82 -21.39
CA GLY A 67 4.15 2.76 -21.74
C GLY A 67 3.13 2.99 -20.62
N ALA A 68 2.63 4.22 -20.54
CA ALA A 68 1.67 4.64 -19.50
C ALA A 68 0.26 4.06 -19.67
N GLU A 69 -0.08 3.56 -20.86
CA GLU A 69 -1.35 2.86 -21.10
C GLU A 69 -1.40 1.53 -20.34
N LEU A 70 -0.28 0.81 -20.30
CA LEU A 70 -0.16 -0.42 -19.52
C LEU A 70 0.12 -0.14 -18.04
N LEU A 71 0.98 0.85 -17.78
CA LEU A 71 1.48 1.17 -16.45
C LEU A 71 1.26 2.65 -16.14
N ASN A 72 0.03 3.01 -15.78
CA ASN A 72 -0.25 4.38 -15.34
C ASN A 72 0.60 4.68 -14.08
N PRO A 73 1.53 5.65 -14.12
CA PRO A 73 2.44 5.91 -13.00
C PRO A 73 1.70 6.30 -11.72
N GLU A 74 0.56 6.98 -11.81
CA GLU A 74 -0.21 7.39 -10.63
C GLU A 74 -0.67 6.19 -9.82
N LEU A 75 -1.01 5.10 -10.49
CA LEU A 75 -1.41 3.88 -9.80
C LEU A 75 -0.25 3.28 -9.03
N GLY A 76 1.00 3.37 -9.52
CA GLY A 76 2.19 2.85 -8.85
C GLY A 76 2.65 3.63 -7.61
N VAL A 77 2.00 4.74 -7.27
CA VAL A 77 2.23 5.49 -6.02
C VAL A 77 1.42 4.82 -4.90
N LEU A 78 2.05 4.59 -3.74
CA LEU A 78 1.36 4.10 -2.55
C LEU A 78 0.71 5.24 -1.79
N GLU A 79 -0.46 4.98 -1.23
CA GLU A 79 -1.16 5.87 -0.28
C GLU A 79 -1.06 5.30 1.14
N SER A 80 -1.21 6.16 2.15
CA SER A 80 -1.13 5.77 3.55
C SER A 80 -2.36 6.21 4.32
N ARG A 81 -2.85 5.36 5.22
CA ARG A 81 -3.90 5.70 6.17
C ARG A 81 -3.51 5.29 7.59
N THR A 82 -3.25 6.29 8.42
CA THR A 82 -2.97 6.09 9.84
C THR A 82 -4.25 5.74 10.59
N VAL A 83 -4.19 4.70 11.42
CA VAL A 83 -5.29 4.27 12.29
C VAL A 83 -4.80 4.07 13.73
N GLY A 84 -5.66 4.35 14.70
CA GLY A 84 -5.44 4.04 16.13
C GLY A 84 -6.22 2.80 16.55
N GLU A 85 -6.38 2.59 17.86
CA GLU A 85 -7.27 1.55 18.40
C GLU A 85 -8.74 1.80 18.10
N GLY A 86 -9.52 0.73 18.00
CA GLY A 86 -10.97 0.78 17.77
C GLY A 86 -11.37 0.32 16.38
N VAL A 87 -12.58 0.70 15.94
CA VAL A 87 -13.10 0.29 14.64
C VAL A 87 -12.44 1.10 13.53
N ILE A 88 -11.72 0.42 12.63
CA ILE A 88 -10.95 1.05 11.54
C ILE A 88 -11.63 0.90 10.17
N VAL A 89 -12.51 -0.11 10.03
CA VAL A 89 -13.39 -0.31 8.88
C VAL A 89 -14.75 -0.76 9.39
N GLU A 90 -15.82 -0.18 8.86
CA GLU A 90 -17.21 -0.59 9.09
C GLU A 90 -18.05 -0.30 7.82
N GLU A 91 -17.99 -1.21 6.85
CA GLU A 91 -18.58 -1.03 5.52
C GLU A 91 -19.10 -2.36 4.98
N ASP A 92 -20.26 -2.38 4.32
CA ASP A 92 -20.82 -3.56 3.64
C ASP A 92 -20.86 -4.85 4.48
N GLY A 93 -21.08 -4.72 5.79
CA GLY A 93 -21.10 -5.84 6.74
C GLY A 93 -19.71 -6.35 7.17
N LEU A 94 -18.63 -5.75 6.67
CA LEU A 94 -17.27 -5.95 7.17
C LEU A 94 -16.98 -4.96 8.31
N ARG A 95 -16.53 -5.49 9.44
CA ARG A 95 -16.00 -4.70 10.55
C ARG A 95 -14.58 -5.15 10.89
N ILE A 96 -13.65 -4.21 10.91
CA ILE A 96 -12.26 -4.43 11.34
C ILE A 96 -12.01 -3.58 12.57
N THR A 97 -11.46 -4.19 13.63
CA THR A 97 -11.14 -3.52 14.89
C THR A 97 -9.67 -3.78 15.23
N SER A 98 -8.93 -2.70 15.48
CA SER A 98 -7.55 -2.71 15.96
C SER A 98 -7.52 -2.57 17.49
N PHE A 99 -6.48 -3.13 18.10
CA PHE A 99 -6.19 -3.00 19.53
C PHE A 99 -4.69 -3.20 19.75
N GLU A 100 -4.16 -2.68 20.85
CA GLU A 100 -2.74 -2.83 21.18
C GLU A 100 -2.36 -4.26 21.57
N VAL A 101 -1.17 -4.68 21.16
CA VAL A 101 -0.56 -5.97 21.52
C VAL A 101 0.80 -5.69 22.17
N SER A 102 1.10 -6.36 23.28
CA SER A 102 2.44 -6.32 23.88
C SER A 102 3.41 -7.06 22.97
N HIS A 103 4.14 -6.33 22.14
CA HIS A 103 5.08 -6.86 21.16
C HIS A 103 6.41 -6.10 21.22
#